data_AF-A0A239EZ68-F1
#
_entry.id   AF-A0A239EZ68-F1
#
_cell.length_a   1.000
_cell.length_b   1.000
_cell.length_c   1.000
_cell.angle_alpha   90.00
_cell.angle_beta   90.00
_cell.angle_gamma   90.00
#
_symmetry.space_group_name_H-M   'P 1'
#
loop_
_entity.id
_entity.type
_entity.pdbx_description
1 polymer ?
#
loop_
_entity_poly.entity_id
_entity_poly.type
_entity_poly.pdbx_seq_one_letter_code
_entity_poly.pdbx_strand_id
1 'polypeptide(L)'
;MSAYTEAVTLSDGATVRVRIERGPMGDAMLHEQNSNNWRGGGRIYWRGRRLHLMFGDESMPMQNPRFEFADDIDEAAEMALAFFAECAESCITHAKGEGIPVQSCYGA
;
A
#
# COMPACT_ATOMS: atom_id res chain seq x y z
N MET A 1 -16.48 11.26 -3.24
CA MET A 1 -15.18 10.58 -3.32
C MET A 1 -15.34 9.15 -2.88
N SER A 2 -14.79 8.20 -3.65
CA SER A 2 -14.76 6.79 -3.29
C SER A 2 -13.92 6.60 -2.01
N ALA A 3 -14.32 5.68 -1.14
CA ALA A 3 -13.51 5.27 0.02
C ALA A 3 -12.34 4.35 -0.39
N TYR A 4 -12.19 4.10 -1.69
CA TYR A 4 -11.17 3.24 -2.26
C TYR A 4 -10.62 3.86 -3.55
N THR A 5 -9.35 3.61 -3.83
CA THR A 5 -8.77 3.83 -5.16
C THR A 5 -9.36 2.83 -6.17
N GLU A 6 -9.11 3.07 -7.45
CA GLU A 6 -9.25 2.00 -8.45
C GLU A 6 -8.28 0.85 -8.12
N ALA A 7 -8.69 -0.36 -8.49
CA ALA A 7 -7.87 -1.55 -8.27
C ALA A 7 -6.91 -1.74 -9.44
N VAL A 8 -5.68 -2.17 -9.12
CA VAL A 8 -4.69 -2.59 -10.11
C VAL A 8 -4.48 -4.10 -10.01
N THR A 9 -4.25 -4.74 -11.15
CA THR A 9 -3.97 -6.18 -11.24
C THR A 9 -2.47 -6.41 -11.30
N LEU A 10 -1.97 -7.26 -10.40
CA LEU A 10 -0.57 -7.67 -10.33
C LEU A 10 -0.25 -8.81 -11.32
N SER A 11 1.03 -9.08 -11.51
CA SER A 11 1.55 -10.08 -12.44
C SER A 11 1.26 -11.54 -12.07
N ASP A 12 0.72 -11.81 -10.89
CA ASP A 12 0.21 -13.11 -10.47
C ASP A 12 -1.33 -13.22 -10.57
N GLY A 13 -2.00 -12.16 -11.01
CA GLY A 13 -3.45 -12.06 -11.12
C GLY A 13 -4.15 -11.53 -9.86
N ALA A 14 -3.44 -11.29 -8.76
CA ALA A 14 -4.00 -10.63 -7.59
C ALA A 14 -4.41 -9.19 -7.92
N THR A 15 -5.38 -8.65 -7.19
CA THR A 15 -5.73 -7.23 -7.29
C THR A 15 -5.35 -6.51 -6.01
N VAL A 16 -4.79 -5.30 -6.14
CA VAL A 16 -4.50 -4.38 -5.03
C VAL A 16 -5.31 -3.11 -5.21
N ARG A 17 -5.85 -2.59 -4.11
CA ARG A 17 -6.43 -1.24 -4.02
C ARG A 17 -6.15 -0.67 -2.65
N VAL A 18 -6.32 0.64 -2.49
CA VAL A 18 -6.17 1.32 -1.21
C VAL A 18 -7.54 1.69 -0.66
N ARG A 19 -7.84 1.30 0.57
CA ARG A 19 -8.97 1.84 1.35
C ARG A 19 -8.50 3.10 2.09
N ILE A 20 -9.28 4.16 1.96
CA ILE A 20 -9.01 5.46 2.58
C ILE A 20 -9.86 5.60 3.84
N GLU A 21 -9.21 5.74 4.99
CA GLU A 21 -9.83 6.01 6.28
C GLU A 21 -9.43 7.42 6.74
N ARG A 22 -10.37 8.37 6.64
CA ARG A 22 -10.12 9.78 6.94
C ARG A 22 -10.18 10.02 8.45
N GLY A 23 -9.14 10.65 8.98
CA GLY A 23 -9.05 11.12 10.35
C GLY A 23 -9.76 12.46 10.56
N PRO A 24 -10.04 12.83 11.82
CA PRO A 24 -10.77 14.05 12.16
C PRO A 24 -9.94 15.33 11.96
N MET A 25 -8.62 15.23 11.79
CA MET A 25 -7.71 16.38 11.68
C MET A 25 -7.26 16.63 10.23
N GLY A 26 -7.96 16.05 9.25
CA GLY A 26 -7.58 16.10 7.83
C GLY A 26 -6.45 15.15 7.47
N ASP A 27 -6.03 14.30 8.40
CA ASP A 27 -5.14 13.17 8.20
C ASP A 27 -5.87 11.94 7.64
N ALA A 28 -5.14 10.92 7.21
CA ALA A 28 -5.74 9.69 6.72
C ALA A 28 -4.86 8.46 6.96
N MET A 29 -5.51 7.32 7.19
CA MET A 29 -4.91 6.00 7.11
C MET A 29 -5.26 5.37 5.76
N LEU A 30 -4.24 4.89 5.06
CA LEU A 30 -4.32 4.29 3.74
C LEU A 30 -4.00 2.81 3.89
N HIS A 31 -5.01 1.96 3.73
CA HIS A 31 -4.90 0.53 3.96
C HIS A 31 -4.79 -0.20 2.64
N GLU A 32 -3.73 -0.99 2.50
CA GLU A 32 -3.63 -1.96 1.42
C GLU A 32 -4.79 -2.96 1.53
N GLN A 33 -5.41 -3.27 0.39
CA GLN A 33 -6.39 -4.32 0.22
C GLN A 33 -5.94 -5.19 -0.94
N ASN A 34 -5.28 -6.29 -0.62
CA ASN A 34 -4.80 -7.28 -1.58
C ASN A 34 -5.74 -8.49 -1.60
N SER A 35 -6.19 -8.92 -2.78
CA SER A 35 -7.11 -10.06 -2.91
C SER A 35 -6.52 -11.38 -2.41
N ASN A 36 -5.20 -11.54 -2.49
CA ASN A 36 -4.49 -12.74 -2.03
C ASN A 36 -4.03 -12.62 -0.57
N ASN A 37 -4.14 -11.44 0.05
CA ASN A 37 -3.83 -11.20 1.46
C ASN A 37 -4.86 -10.25 2.10
N TRP A 38 -6.09 -10.73 2.23
CA TRP A 38 -7.22 -9.93 2.70
C TRP A 38 -7.12 -9.50 4.18
N ARG A 39 -6.22 -10.12 4.96
CA ARG A 39 -6.00 -9.83 6.38
C ARG A 39 -4.72 -9.03 6.67
N GLY A 40 -3.71 -9.14 5.82
CA GLY A 40 -2.34 -8.69 6.09
C GLY A 40 -1.89 -7.50 5.28
N GLY A 41 -2.78 -6.54 5.03
CA GLY A 41 -2.44 -5.33 4.27
C GLY A 41 -1.51 -4.38 5.01
N GLY A 42 -0.50 -3.88 4.30
CA GLY A 42 0.29 -2.72 4.74
C GLY A 42 -0.58 -1.49 5.02
N ARG A 43 -0.07 -0.59 5.85
CA ARG A 43 -0.74 0.66 6.21
C ARG A 43 0.22 1.83 6.03
N ILE A 44 -0.28 2.90 5.42
CA ILE A 44 0.43 4.18 5.30
C ILE A 44 -0.42 5.25 5.98
N TYR A 45 0.21 6.04 6.84
CA TYR A 45 -0.40 7.20 7.48
C TYR A 45 0.02 8.47 6.75
N TRP A 46 -0.94 9.28 6.34
CA TRP A 46 -0.72 10.57 5.70
C TRP A 46 -1.12 11.71 6.64
N ARG A 47 -0.17 12.59 6.96
CA ARG A 47 -0.38 13.74 7.85
C ARG A 47 0.49 14.92 7.44
N GLY A 48 -0.11 16.11 7.36
CA GLY A 48 0.65 17.34 7.10
C GLY A 48 1.46 17.28 5.81
N ARG A 49 0.91 16.63 4.77
CA ARG A 49 1.51 16.32 3.48
C ARG A 49 2.55 15.21 3.43
N ARG A 50 2.97 14.62 4.56
CA ARG A 50 3.98 13.56 4.57
C ARG A 50 3.34 12.18 4.71
N LEU A 51 3.89 11.18 4.02
CA LEU A 51 3.50 9.78 4.17
C LEU A 51 4.45 9.05 5.13
N HIS A 52 3.87 8.18 5.94
CA HIS A 52 4.56 7.38 6.95
C HIS A 52 4.16 5.91 6.81
N LEU A 53 5.13 5.00 6.79
CA LEU A 53 4.87 3.56 6.90
C LEU A 53 4.50 3.21 8.32
N MET A 54 3.47 2.38 8.48
CA MET A 54 3.02 1.91 9.80
C MET A 54 3.54 0.50 10.08
N PHE A 55 4.24 0.35 11.20
CA PHE A 55 4.70 -0.93 11.73
C PHE A 55 4.08 -1.15 13.11
N GLY A 56 2.98 -1.90 13.16
CA GLY A 56 2.17 -1.99 14.39
C GLY A 56 1.58 -0.62 14.73
N ASP A 57 1.96 -0.08 15.89
CA ASP A 57 1.57 1.26 16.37
C ASP A 57 2.65 2.32 16.12
N GLU A 58 3.81 1.92 15.58
CA GLU A 58 4.88 2.82 15.22
C GLU A 58 4.70 3.33 13.79
N SER A 59 5.15 4.57 13.56
CA SER A 59 5.16 5.17 12.23
C SER A 59 6.56 5.68 11.88
N MET A 60 7.01 5.38 10.68
CA MET A 60 8.29 5.84 10.14
C MET A 60 8.05 6.70 8.89
N PRO A 61 8.64 7.89 8.80
CA PRO A 61 8.50 8.71 7.59
C PRO A 61 9.08 7.97 6.39
N MET A 62 8.35 7.98 5.27
CA MET A 62 8.87 7.45 4.02
C MET A 62 10.06 8.31 3.57
N GLN A 63 11.14 7.66 3.11
CA GLN A 63 12.38 8.33 2.69
C GLN A 63 12.61 8.29 1.17
N ASN A 64 11.75 7.57 0.44
CA ASN A 64 11.80 7.58 -1.02
C ASN A 64 11.10 8.85 -1.51
N PRO A 65 11.79 9.75 -2.26
CA PRO A 65 11.22 11.02 -2.69
C PRO A 65 9.92 10.88 -3.49
N ARG A 66 9.73 9.76 -4.20
CA ARG A 66 8.49 9.49 -4.95
C ARG A 66 7.30 9.16 -4.05
N PHE A 67 7.54 8.79 -2.81
CA PHE A 67 6.52 8.35 -1.84
C PHE A 67 6.56 9.13 -0.53
N GLU A 68 7.30 10.24 -0.48
CA GLU A 68 7.52 10.97 0.77
C GLU A 68 6.42 12.01 1.04
N PHE A 69 5.98 12.72 0.01
CA PHE A 69 5.05 13.83 0.14
C PHE A 69 3.90 13.75 -0.86
N ALA A 70 2.70 14.09 -0.40
CA ALA A 70 1.49 14.27 -1.20
C ALA A 70 0.74 15.53 -0.73
N ASP A 71 0.27 16.33 -1.67
CA ASP A 71 -0.39 17.61 -1.41
C ASP A 71 -1.82 17.44 -0.90
N ASP A 72 -2.49 16.40 -1.37
CA ASP A 72 -3.83 16.03 -0.93
C ASP A 72 -3.98 14.52 -0.75
N ILE A 73 -5.17 14.12 -0.32
CA ILE A 73 -5.46 12.73 0.02
C ILE A 73 -5.63 11.84 -1.21
N ASP A 74 -6.03 12.38 -2.36
CA ASP A 74 -6.18 11.58 -3.57
C ASP A 74 -4.79 11.23 -4.09
N GLU A 75 -3.90 12.22 -4.13
CA GLU A 75 -2.49 11.99 -4.45
C GLU A 75 -1.86 11.02 -3.44
N ALA A 76 -2.12 11.20 -2.13
CA ALA A 76 -1.60 10.29 -1.11
C ALA A 76 -2.09 8.85 -1.33
N ALA A 77 -3.36 8.66 -1.68
CA ALA A 77 -3.96 7.36 -1.93
C ALA A 77 -3.36 6.68 -3.19
N GLU A 78 -3.18 7.43 -4.27
CA GLU A 78 -2.54 6.92 -5.50
C GLU A 78 -1.05 6.60 -5.29
N MET A 79 -0.33 7.42 -4.52
CA MET A 79 1.04 7.14 -4.14
C MET A 79 1.16 5.89 -3.25
N ALA A 80 0.23 5.72 -2.29
CA ALA A 80 0.17 4.51 -1.48
C ALA A 80 -0.14 3.28 -2.33
N LEU A 81 -1.07 3.38 -3.29
CA LEU A 81 -1.40 2.31 -4.23
C LEU A 81 -0.16 1.89 -5.03
N ALA A 82 0.54 2.86 -5.62
CA ALA A 82 1.76 2.61 -6.37
C ALA A 82 2.85 1.96 -5.49
N PHE A 83 3.04 2.45 -4.26
CA PHE A 83 4.00 1.86 -3.32
C PHE A 83 3.65 0.39 -3.00
N PHE A 84 2.41 0.10 -2.62
CA PHE A 84 2.00 -1.26 -2.29
C PHE A 84 2.10 -2.20 -3.50
N ALA A 85 1.67 -1.74 -4.68
CA ALA A 85 1.79 -2.51 -5.91
C ALA A 85 3.25 -2.84 -6.24
N GLU A 86 4.17 -1.88 -6.11
CA GLU A 86 5.59 -2.13 -6.36
C GLU A 86 6.23 -3.08 -5.34
N CYS A 87 5.90 -2.94 -4.06
CA CYS A 87 6.35 -3.88 -3.03
C CYS A 87 5.85 -5.30 -3.34
N ALA A 88 4.56 -5.44 -3.71
CA ALA A 88 3.99 -6.73 -4.07
C ALA A 88 4.64 -7.31 -5.34
N GLU A 89 4.82 -6.52 -6.40
CA GLU A 89 5.49 -6.97 -7.63
C GLU A 89 6.94 -7.37 -7.41
N SER A 90 7.67 -6.65 -6.54
CA SER A 90 9.03 -7.02 -6.18
C SER A 90 9.05 -8.39 -5.48
N CYS A 91 8.12 -8.64 -4.57
CA CYS A 91 7.98 -9.95 -3.90
C CYS A 91 7.62 -11.06 -4.89
N ILE A 92 6.65 -10.84 -5.78
CA ILE A 92 6.24 -11.80 -6.81
C ILE A 92 7.43 -12.12 -7.73
N THR A 93 8.14 -11.09 -8.19
CA THR A 93 9.28 -11.23 -9.10
C THR A 93 10.41 -12.01 -8.44
N HIS A 94 10.73 -11.71 -7.19
CA HIS A 94 11.73 -12.46 -6.44
C HIS A 94 11.32 -13.93 -6.27
N ALA A 95 10.08 -14.21 -5.88
CA ALA A 95 9.59 -15.58 -5.70
C ALA A 95 9.66 -16.38 -7.00
N LYS A 96 9.22 -15.80 -8.13
CA LYS A 96 9.33 -16.43 -9.46
C LYS A 96 10.80 -16.71 -9.82
N GLY A 97 11.71 -15.78 -9.53
CA GLY A 97 13.14 -15.91 -9.79
C GLY A 97 13.81 -17.03 -8.97
N GLU A 98 13.40 -17.22 -7.71
CA GLU A 98 13.92 -18.25 -6.81
C GLU A 98 13.17 -19.60 -6.91
N GLY A 99 12.17 -19.70 -7.78
CA GLY A 99 11.31 -20.89 -7.89
C GLY A 99 10.42 -21.13 -6.66
N ILE A 100 10.17 -20.10 -5.86
CA ILE A 100 9.27 -20.13 -4.71
C ILE A 100 7.83 -19.93 -5.22
N PRO A 101 6.85 -20.75 -4.77
CA PRO A 101 5.45 -20.51 -5.07
C PRO A 101 5.02 -19.12 -4.60
N VAL A 102 4.52 -18.28 -5.52
CA VAL A 102 4.14 -16.88 -5.24
C VAL A 102 3.12 -16.78 -4.10
N GLN A 103 2.24 -17.78 -3.96
CA GLN A 103 1.26 -17.84 -2.88
C GLN A 103 1.91 -17.81 -1.48
N SER A 104 3.14 -18.30 -1.34
CA SER A 104 3.88 -18.26 -0.08
C SER A 104 4.26 -16.84 0.36
N CYS A 105 4.25 -15.85 -0.55
CA CYS A 105 4.55 -14.45 -0.24
C CYS A 105 3.43 -13.72 0.50
N TYR A 106 2.20 -14.22 0.43
CA TYR A 106 1.02 -13.53 0.97
C TYR A 106 0.71 -13.85 2.44
N GLY A 107 1.48 -14.76 3.05
CA GLY A 107 1.17 -15.30 4.37
C GLY A 107 -0.04 -16.26 4.33
N ALA A 108 -0.08 -17.19 5.29
CA ALA A 108 -1.20 -18.13 5.47
C ALA A 108 -2.28 -17.53 6.38
#